data_AF-M5PCL5-F1
#
_entry.id   AF-M5PCL5-F1
#
_cell.length_a   1.000
_cell.length_b   1.000
_cell.length_c   1.000
_cell.angle_alpha   90.00
_cell.angle_beta   90.00
_cell.angle_gamma   90.00
#
_symmetry.space_group_name_H-M   'P 1'
#
loop_
_entity.id
_entity.type
_entity.pdbx_description
1 polymer ?
#
loop_
_entity_poly.entity_id
_entity_poly.type
_entity_poly.pdbx_seq_one_letter_code
_entity_poly.pdbx_strand_id
1 'polypeptide(L)'
;MISLPVVIISVVLFFVLFFGIGFLLNMLLRMSWIMAVIYPIVCLFIVNKEKLIRYVEAPGEAFSGLFARVASLAAADIMILASGMAGALLSGIAIKALRKRGYQMF
;
A
#
# COMPACT_ATOMS: atom_id res chain seq x y z
N MET A 1 -11.12 7.80 20.05
CA MET A 1 -10.88 8.74 18.93
C MET A 1 -9.37 8.81 18.71
N ILE A 2 -8.90 8.66 17.48
CA ILE A 2 -7.46 8.81 17.18
C ILE A 2 -7.12 10.30 17.33
N SER A 3 -6.03 10.62 18.02
CA SER A 3 -5.58 12.00 18.17
C SER A 3 -4.99 12.51 16.86
N LEU A 4 -5.27 13.77 16.52
CA LEU A 4 -4.79 14.40 15.28
C LEU A 4 -3.27 14.23 15.05
N PRO A 5 -2.38 14.32 16.07
CA PRO A 5 -0.95 14.10 15.88
C PRO A 5 -0.62 12.68 15.41
N VAL A 6 -1.33 11.66 15.91
CA VAL A 6 -1.09 10.26 15.53
C VAL A 6 -1.39 10.07 14.04
N VAL A 7 -2.49 10.63 13.55
CA VAL A 7 -2.85 10.53 12.12
C VAL A 7 -1.76 11.16 11.24
N ILE A 8 -1.26 12.34 11.61
CA ILE A 8 -0.20 13.03 10.86
C ILE A 8 1.08 12.19 10.84
N ILE A 9 1.51 11.67 11.99
CA ILE A 9 2.70 10.83 12.10
C ILE A 9 2.52 9.56 11.27
N SER A 10 1.36 8.90 11.35
CA SER A 10 1.07 7.68 10.59
C SER A 10 1.07 7.93 9.09
N VAL A 11 0.53 9.05 8.61
CA VAL A 11 0.55 9.41 7.18
C VAL A 11 1.99 9.53 6.66
N VAL A 12 2.84 10.25 7.39
CA VAL A 12 4.25 10.42 7.02
C VAL A 12 5.00 9.09 7.10
N LEU A 13 4.78 8.33 8.18
CA LEU A 13 5.44 7.05 8.40
C LEU A 13 5.11 6.05 7.28
N PHE A 14 3.83 5.87 6.96
CA PHE A 14 3.40 4.96 5.89
C PHE A 14 3.95 5.40 4.54
N PHE A 15 3.89 6.70 4.24
CA PHE A 15 4.47 7.24 3.02
C PHE A 15 5.97 6.89 2.89
N VAL A 16 6.77 7.23 3.90
CA VAL A 16 8.23 7.01 3.89
C VAL A 16 8.56 5.52 3.86
N LEU A 17 7.83 4.70 4.62
CA LEU A 17 8.05 3.26 4.69
C LEU A 17 7.83 2.59 3.33
N PHE A 18 6.67 2.81 2.70
CA PHE A 18 6.36 2.20 1.41
C PHE A 18 7.18 2.79 0.26
N PHE A 19 7.52 4.07 0.34
CA PHE A 19 8.49 4.67 -0.57
C PHE A 19 9.86 3.99 -0.45
N GLY A 20 10.39 3.86 0.77
CA GLY A 20 11.72 3.30 1.02
C GLY A 20 11.83 1.82 0.65
N ILE A 21 10.89 1.00 1.12
CA ILE A 21 10.83 -0.43 0.78
C ILE A 21 10.63 -0.59 -0.74
N GLY A 22 9.79 0.24 -1.36
CA GLY A 22 9.59 0.18 -2.79
C GLY A 22 10.77 0.61 -3.62
N PHE A 23 11.50 1.61 -3.16
CA PHE A 23 12.75 2.01 -3.78
C PHE A 23 13.75 0.86 -3.76
N LEU A 24 13.98 0.24 -2.60
CA LEU A 24 14.90 -0.89 -2.44
C LEU A 24 14.49 -2.10 -3.26
N LEU A 25 13.22 -2.52 -3.19
CA LEU A 25 12.74 -3.70 -3.92
C LEU A 25 12.79 -3.49 -5.44
N ASN A 26 12.43 -2.31 -5.92
CA ASN A 26 12.52 -1.99 -7.35
C ASN A 26 13.96 -1.90 -7.85
N MET A 27 14.90 -1.53 -6.97
CA MET A 27 16.34 -1.52 -7.25
C MET A 27 16.88 -2.96 -7.34
N LEU A 28 16.58 -3.83 -6.35
CA LEU A 28 17.03 -5.23 -6.32
C LEU A 28 16.44 -6.09 -7.44
N LEU A 29 15.13 -5.96 -7.69
CA LEU A 29 14.42 -6.81 -8.65
C LEU A 29 14.48 -6.28 -10.09
N ARG A 30 15.21 -5.18 -10.34
CA ARG A 30 15.34 -4.50 -11.65
C ARG A 30 13.99 -4.13 -12.29
N MET A 31 12.90 -4.14 -11.53
CA MET A 31 11.55 -3.80 -11.99
C MET A 31 11.12 -2.48 -11.36
N SER A 32 10.36 -1.64 -12.07
CA SER A 32 10.02 -0.30 -11.55
C SER A 32 8.66 -0.20 -10.88
N TRP A 33 7.76 -1.16 -11.07
CA TRP A 33 6.36 -1.04 -10.63
C TRP A 33 5.94 -2.14 -9.64
N ILE A 34 6.88 -2.92 -9.10
CA ILE A 34 6.54 -4.07 -8.25
C ILE A 34 5.77 -3.60 -7.01
N MET A 35 6.25 -2.59 -6.30
CA MET A 35 5.51 -2.10 -5.14
C MET A 35 4.16 -1.47 -5.48
N ALA A 36 4.00 -0.81 -6.63
CA ALA A 36 2.71 -0.25 -7.00
C ALA A 36 1.65 -1.34 -7.25
N VAL A 37 2.07 -2.54 -7.68
CA VAL A 37 1.19 -3.71 -7.87
C VAL A 37 0.97 -4.47 -6.57
N ILE A 38 2.01 -4.61 -5.73
CA ILE A 38 1.93 -5.33 -4.45
C ILE A 38 1.15 -4.54 -3.41
N TYR A 39 1.26 -3.21 -3.40
CA TYR A 39 0.66 -2.37 -2.37
C TYR A 39 -0.87 -2.51 -2.25
N PRO A 40 -1.67 -2.48 -3.34
CA PRO A 40 -3.11 -2.73 -3.26
C PRO A 40 -3.46 -4.08 -2.63
N ILE A 41 -2.65 -5.12 -2.89
CA ILE A 41 -2.83 -6.44 -2.29
C ILE A 41 -2.60 -6.35 -0.77
N VAL A 42 -1.53 -5.65 -0.34
CA VAL A 42 -1.25 -5.40 1.07
C VAL A 42 -2.39 -4.61 1.75
N CYS A 43 -2.95 -3.59 1.09
CA CYS A 43 -4.11 -2.86 1.59
C CYS A 43 -5.32 -3.77 1.81
N LEU A 44 -5.60 -4.66 0.86
CA LEU A 44 -6.68 -5.63 1.00
C LEU A 44 -6.45 -6.56 2.18
N PHE A 45 -5.21 -7.04 2.40
CA PHE A 45 -4.88 -7.84 3.58
C PHE A 45 -5.01 -7.07 4.90
N ILE A 46 -4.69 -5.78 4.93
CA ILE A 46 -4.83 -4.93 6.13
C ILE A 46 -6.32 -4.73 6.47
N VAL A 47 -7.17 -4.52 5.46
CA VAL A 47 -8.61 -4.31 5.65
C VAL A 47 -9.35 -5.63 5.92
N ASN A 48 -8.85 -6.74 5.37
CA ASN A 48 -9.46 -8.04 5.53
C ASN A 48 -9.23 -8.59 6.94
N LYS A 49 -10.29 -8.66 7.73
CA LYS A 49 -10.29 -9.32 9.05
C LYS A 49 -10.79 -10.77 9.03
N GLU A 50 -11.29 -11.25 7.89
CA GLU A 50 -11.80 -12.62 7.76
C GLU A 50 -10.69 -13.61 7.43
N LYS A 51 -10.83 -14.85 7.92
CA LYS A 51 -9.92 -15.93 7.53
C LYS A 51 -10.11 -16.24 6.04
N LEU A 52 -9.00 -16.49 5.33
CA LEU A 52 -8.99 -16.82 3.89
C LEU A 52 -9.93 -17.98 3.53
N ILE A 53 -10.17 -18.90 4.47
CA ILE A 53 -11.09 -20.04 4.33
C ILE A 53 -12.53 -19.61 4.01
N ARG A 54 -12.99 -18.47 4.54
CA ARG A 54 -14.34 -17.95 4.25
C ARG A 54 -14.53 -17.47 2.80
N TYR A 55 -13.46 -17.09 2.10
CA TYR A 55 -13.56 -16.75 0.68
C TYR A 55 -13.81 -17.96 -0.21
N VAL A 56 -13.42 -19.15 0.28
CA VAL A 56 -13.65 -20.41 -0.43
C VAL A 56 -15.03 -20.97 -0.09
N GLU A 57 -15.46 -20.85 1.18
CA GLU A 57 -16.77 -21.36 1.63
C GLU A 57 -17.95 -20.47 1.20
N ALA A 58 -17.80 -19.14 1.23
CA ALA A 58 -18.87 -18.20 0.92
C ALA A 58 -18.31 -16.93 0.25
N PRO A 59 -17.89 -17.00 -1.03
CA PRO A 59 -17.26 -15.88 -1.72
C PRO A 59 -18.16 -14.63 -1.77
N GLY A 60 -19.47 -14.79 -2.03
CA GLY A 60 -20.40 -13.66 -2.16
C GLY A 60 -20.55 -12.83 -0.88
N GLU A 61 -20.67 -13.47 0.28
CA GLU A 61 -20.75 -12.80 1.58
C GLU A 61 -19.39 -12.21 1.99
N ALA A 62 -18.29 -12.90 1.70
CA ALA A 62 -16.95 -12.42 2.03
C ALA A 62 -16.58 -11.14 1.25
N PHE A 63 -16.89 -11.08 -0.06
CA PHE A 63 -16.63 -9.90 -0.88
C PHE A 63 -17.55 -8.71 -0.54
N SER A 64 -18.84 -8.95 -0.29
CA SER A 64 -19.75 -7.89 0.15
C SER A 64 -19.37 -7.35 1.54
N GLY A 65 -18.97 -8.23 2.47
CA GLY A 65 -18.47 -7.86 3.79
C GLY A 65 -17.18 -7.03 3.74
N LEU A 66 -16.26 -7.33 2.81
CA LEU A 66 -15.10 -6.47 2.56
C LEU A 66 -15.50 -5.09 2.08
N PHE A 67 -16.39 -5.01 1.09
CA PHE A 67 -16.77 -3.74 0.49
C PHE A 67 -17.47 -2.84 1.53
N ALA A 68 -18.38 -3.42 2.33
CA ALA A 68 -19.01 -2.72 3.43
C ALA A 68 -17.99 -2.20 4.46
N ARG A 69 -16.92 -2.97 4.72
CA ARG A 69 -15.84 -2.57 5.63
C ARG A 69 -14.95 -1.48 5.05
N VAL A 70 -14.59 -1.57 3.77
CA VAL A 70 -13.86 -0.52 3.04
C VAL A 70 -14.67 0.77 3.03
N ALA A 71 -15.99 0.69 2.86
CA ALA A 71 -16.89 1.85 2.92
C ALA A 71 -17.09 2.38 4.35
N SER A 72 -17.00 1.53 5.37
CA SER A 72 -17.10 1.91 6.78
C SER A 72 -15.76 2.30 7.41
N LEU A 73 -14.66 2.30 6.65
CA LEU A 73 -13.34 2.64 7.17
C LEU A 73 -13.33 4.11 7.61
N ALA A 74 -12.67 4.39 8.74
CA ALA A 74 -12.54 5.76 9.20
C ALA A 74 -11.75 6.57 8.15
N ALA A 75 -12.14 7.83 7.93
CA ALA A 75 -11.45 8.71 6.98
C ALA A 75 -9.94 8.82 7.25
N ALA A 76 -9.54 8.74 8.53
CA ALA A 76 -8.14 8.72 8.94
C ALA A 76 -7.39 7.48 8.41
N ASP A 77 -7.99 6.29 8.47
CA ASP A 77 -7.37 5.04 8.00
C ASP A 77 -7.22 5.04 6.48
N ILE A 78 -8.24 5.55 5.77
CA ILE A 78 -8.18 5.74 4.31
C ILE A 78 -7.05 6.68 3.94
N MET A 79 -6.87 7.79 4.68
CA MET A 79 -5.80 8.75 4.42
C MET A 79 -4.41 8.13 4.62
N ILE A 80 -4.23 7.30 5.65
CA ILE A 80 -2.97 6.59 5.92
C ILE A 80 -2.68 5.55 4.82
N LEU A 81 -3.68 4.78 4.39
CA LEU A 81 -3.52 3.83 3.29
C LEU A 81 -3.25 4.53 1.95
N ALA A 82 -3.92 5.66 1.69
CA ALA A 82 -3.69 6.46 0.49
C ALA A 82 -2.27 7.04 0.45
N SER A 83 -1.73 7.48 1.60
CA SER A 83 -0.36 7.99 1.66
C SER A 83 0.67 6.91 1.40
N GLY A 84 0.47 5.69 1.89
CA GLY A 84 1.31 4.55 1.55
C GLY A 84 1.28 4.23 0.06
N MET A 85 0.09 4.31 -0.59
CA MET A 85 -0.03 4.10 -2.03
C MET A 85 0.73 5.16 -2.84
N ALA A 86 0.63 6.42 -2.42
CA ALA A 86 1.39 7.50 -3.01
C ALA A 86 2.90 7.26 -2.88
N GLY A 87 3.39 6.79 -1.73
CA GLY A 87 4.78 6.40 -1.52
C GLY A 87 5.23 5.29 -2.46
N ALA A 88 4.44 4.22 -2.60
CA ALA A 88 4.72 3.11 -3.51
C ALA A 88 4.79 3.56 -4.98
N LEU A 89 3.84 4.40 -5.44
CA LEU A 89 3.82 4.97 -6.79
C LEU A 89 5.05 5.86 -7.05
N LEU A 90 5.36 6.76 -6.12
CA LEU A 90 6.52 7.65 -6.24
C LEU A 90 7.84 6.91 -6.25
N SER A 91 7.95 5.80 -5.51
CA SER A 91 9.15 4.94 -5.56
C SER A 91 9.38 4.39 -6.96
N GLY A 92 8.30 3.98 -7.65
CA GLY A 92 8.39 3.47 -9.01
C GLY A 92 8.74 4.53 -10.03
N ILE A 93 8.18 5.74 -9.89
CA ILE A 93 8.52 6.90 -10.71
C ILE A 93 10.00 7.28 -10.51
N ALA A 94 10.46 7.34 -9.24
CA ALA A 94 11.85 7.66 -8.91
C ALA A 94 12.83 6.67 -9.52
N ILE A 95 12.57 5.37 -9.39
CA ILE A 95 13.42 4.32 -9.98
C ILE A 95 13.42 4.40 -11.51
N LYS A 96 12.25 4.60 -12.13
CA LYS A 96 12.16 4.78 -13.59
C LYS A 96 12.99 5.99 -14.06
N ALA A 97 12.96 7.09 -13.30
CA ALA A 97 13.75 8.28 -13.58
C ALA A 97 15.26 8.02 -13.43
N LEU A 98 15.69 7.34 -12.36
CA LEU A 98 17.09 6.97 -12.13
C LEU A 98 17.63 6.06 -13.25
N ARG A 99 16.81 5.11 -13.72
CA ARG A 99 17.18 4.21 -14.84
C ARG A 99 17.46 4.98 -16.12
N LYS A 100 16.60 5.94 -16.45
CA LYS A 100 16.77 6.79 -17.63
C LYS A 100 18.04 7.64 -17.55
N ARG A 101 18.51 7.96 -16.35
CA ARG A 101 19.73 8.74 -16.10
C ARG A 101 21.00 7.90 -16.05
N GLY A 102 20.92 6.59 -16.33
CA GLY A 102 22.08 5.70 -16.36
C GLY A 102 22.65 5.37 -14.98
N TYR A 103 21.92 5.62 -13.89
CA TYR A 103 22.33 5.15 -12.56
C TYR A 103 22.34 3.62 -12.57
N GLN A 104 23.51 3.04 -12.30
CA GLN A 104 23.60 1.62 -12.01
C GLN A 104 22.86 1.36 -10.71
N MET A 105 21.81 0.54 -10.82
CA MET A 105 20.98 0.15 -9.70
C MET A 105 21.59 -1.06 -9.00
N PHE A 106 22.87 -0.94 -8.59
CA PHE A 106 23.87 -2.00 -8.39
C PHE A 106 24.63 -2.38 -9.66
#